data_AF-A0A9D8MFF3-F1
#
_entry.id   AF-A0A9D8MFF3-F1
#
_cell.length_a   1.000
_cell.length_b   1.000
_cell.length_c   1.000
_cell.angle_alpha   90.00
_cell.angle_beta   90.00
_cell.angle_gamma   90.00
#
_symmetry.space_group_name_H-M   'P 1'
#
loop_
_entity.id
_entity.type
_entity.pdbx_description
1 polymer ?
#
loop_
_entity_poly.entity_id
_entity_poly.type
_entity_poly.pdbx_seq_one_letter_code
_entity_poly.pdbx_strand_id
1 'polypeptide(L)'
;MKKKLVFSLICLSALSAGALFAFPSGGPGADRFGKEPSAMNSQRLEAFLQRLPESERAGMKELAEKDPRAFRLAVVRYFEEQRKKEMEEILALRKSYLEAPPEKKEAIKEAIRAKLEAGFQRHSEATDRRIRNMEEQLAEFQKNLDNAKKRQEERKKNKEAFLEKALSDITDPEKDPFPPAEDRDGRRYPGFRKGPGPGPACK
;
A
#
# COMPACT_ATOMS: atom_id res chain seq x y z
N MET A 1 -61.98 -19.79 28.48
CA MET A 1 -60.60 -20.19 28.82
C MET A 1 -59.64 -19.52 27.85
N LYS A 2 -58.80 -18.60 28.34
CA LYS A 2 -57.85 -17.81 27.55
C LYS A 2 -56.44 -18.35 27.80
N LYS A 3 -55.79 -18.91 26.77
CA LYS A 3 -54.35 -19.21 26.74
C LYS A 3 -53.89 -19.01 25.28
N LYS A 4 -53.05 -17.99 25.04
CA LYS A 4 -51.63 -18.11 24.59
C LYS A 4 -51.54 -18.39 23.07
N LEU A 5 -50.68 -17.79 22.25
CA LEU A 5 -49.44 -17.05 22.49
C LEU A 5 -49.12 -16.29 21.18
N VAL A 6 -48.78 -15.01 21.34
CA VAL A 6 -47.82 -14.21 20.57
C VAL A 6 -47.20 -14.85 19.31
N PHE A 7 -47.61 -14.38 18.13
CA PHE A 7 -46.82 -14.48 16.88
C PHE A 7 -47.09 -13.22 16.05
N SER A 8 -46.72 -12.06 16.59
CA SER A 8 -46.76 -10.79 15.85
C SER A 8 -45.70 -9.87 16.42
N LEU A 9 -44.44 -10.15 16.09
CA LEU A 9 -43.32 -9.21 16.30
C LEU A 9 -42.07 -9.56 15.48
N ILE A 10 -42.17 -9.73 14.16
CA ILE A 10 -40.99 -9.72 13.26
C ILE A 10 -41.37 -9.08 11.92
N CYS A 11 -41.78 -7.80 11.93
CA CYS A 11 -41.95 -7.02 10.70
C CYS A 11 -41.46 -5.56 10.79
N LEU A 12 -40.77 -5.15 11.87
CA LEU A 12 -40.38 -3.75 12.04
C LEU A 12 -38.93 -3.57 12.52
N SER A 13 -37.97 -4.12 11.77
CA SER A 13 -36.56 -3.73 11.91
C SER A 13 -35.72 -4.14 10.70
N ALA A 14 -35.85 -3.43 9.58
CA ALA A 14 -34.75 -3.21 8.62
C ALA A 14 -35.14 -2.17 7.53
N LEU A 15 -35.82 -1.08 7.92
CA LEU A 15 -35.89 0.12 7.11
C LEU A 15 -34.67 1.00 7.45
N SER A 16 -33.46 0.51 7.15
CA SER A 16 -32.20 1.26 7.31
C SER A 16 -31.02 0.59 6.56
N ALA A 17 -31.24 0.10 5.34
CA ALA A 17 -30.15 -0.37 4.46
C ALA A 17 -29.68 0.73 3.48
N GLY A 18 -29.63 1.99 3.94
CA GLY A 18 -29.15 3.14 3.18
C GLY A 18 -27.71 3.57 3.50
N ALA A 19 -26.98 2.82 4.33
CA ALA A 19 -25.70 3.28 4.89
C ALA A 19 -24.61 2.18 4.98
N LEU A 20 -24.54 1.25 4.03
CA LEU A 20 -23.44 0.27 3.95
C LEU A 20 -22.91 0.08 2.52
N PHE A 21 -22.64 1.18 1.81
CA PHE A 21 -21.61 1.18 0.76
C PHE A 21 -20.87 2.54 0.74
N ALA A 22 -20.71 3.14 1.92
CA ALA A 22 -19.60 4.04 2.13
C ALA A 22 -18.33 3.16 2.10
N PHE A 23 -17.60 3.22 0.99
CA PHE A 23 -16.16 2.99 1.04
C PHE A 23 -15.64 3.74 2.28
N PRO A 24 -14.73 3.16 3.09
CA PRO A 24 -13.95 3.99 3.99
C PRO A 24 -13.12 4.92 3.10
N SER A 25 -13.68 6.09 2.79
CA SER A 25 -12.91 7.29 2.45
C SER A 25 -11.95 7.47 3.60
N GLY A 26 -10.65 7.46 3.28
CA GLY A 26 -9.56 7.41 4.23
C GLY A 26 -9.83 8.20 5.51
N GLY A 27 -9.78 7.49 6.64
CA GLY A 27 -9.66 8.14 7.93
C GLY A 27 -8.41 9.03 7.96
N PRO A 28 -8.43 10.13 8.72
CA PRO A 28 -7.31 11.05 8.82
C PRO A 28 -6.19 10.37 9.62
N GLY A 29 -5.26 9.74 8.92
CA GLY A 29 -4.08 9.09 9.49
C GLY A 29 -2.83 9.21 8.62
N ALA A 30 -2.85 10.09 7.62
CA ALA A 30 -1.76 10.24 6.66
C ALA A 30 -0.78 11.34 7.09
N ASP A 31 -0.10 11.13 8.22
CA ASP A 31 1.12 11.85 8.58
C ASP A 31 2.04 10.93 9.40
N ARG A 32 2.37 9.76 8.86
CA ARG A 32 3.50 8.97 9.37
C ARG A 32 4.26 8.33 8.22
N PHE A 33 5.45 8.89 8.00
CA PHE A 33 6.56 8.44 7.16
C PHE A 33 6.46 8.77 5.67
N GLY A 34 7.09 9.89 5.30
CA GLY A 34 7.35 10.33 3.92
C GLY A 34 8.27 9.40 3.13
N LYS A 35 7.84 8.15 2.93
CA LYS A 35 8.21 7.42 1.72
C LYS A 35 7.16 7.76 0.68
N GLU A 36 7.60 8.26 -0.46
CA GLU A 36 6.75 8.29 -1.64
C GLU A 36 6.06 6.91 -1.78
N PRO A 37 4.75 6.86 -2.06
CA PRO A 37 4.05 5.61 -2.28
C PRO A 37 4.77 4.86 -3.39
N SER A 38 5.44 3.77 -2.99
CA SER A 38 6.30 2.92 -3.80
C SER A 38 5.73 2.79 -5.21
N ALA A 39 6.60 2.99 -6.20
CA ALA A 39 6.35 2.52 -7.56
C ALA A 39 5.70 1.14 -7.48
N MET A 40 4.60 0.94 -8.20
CA MET A 40 3.96 -0.35 -8.32
C MET A 40 5.05 -1.35 -8.69
N ASN A 41 5.24 -2.44 -7.93
CA ASN A 41 6.27 -3.41 -8.29
C ASN A 41 6.00 -3.90 -9.73
N SER A 42 7.06 -4.16 -10.50
CA SER A 42 6.94 -4.51 -11.93
C SER A 42 5.96 -5.67 -12.16
N GLN A 43 5.93 -6.63 -11.24
CA GLN A 43 5.00 -7.76 -11.28
C GLN A 43 3.52 -7.35 -11.15
N ARG A 44 3.16 -6.43 -10.25
CA ARG A 44 1.78 -5.92 -10.13
C ARG A 44 1.39 -5.08 -11.33
N LEU A 45 2.33 -4.31 -11.88
CA LEU A 45 2.11 -3.55 -13.10
C LEU A 45 1.82 -4.48 -14.28
N GLU A 46 2.63 -5.51 -14.49
CA GLU A 46 2.41 -6.50 -15.55
C GLU A 46 1.10 -7.25 -15.39
N ALA A 47 0.78 -7.71 -14.18
CA ALA A 47 -0.48 -8.40 -13.90
C ALA A 47 -1.71 -7.49 -14.14
N PHE A 48 -1.59 -6.18 -13.90
CA PHE A 48 -2.63 -5.21 -14.25
C PHE A 48 -2.74 -5.03 -15.76
N LEU A 49 -1.62 -4.83 -16.45
CA LEU A 49 -1.59 -4.62 -17.90
C LEU A 49 -2.15 -5.81 -18.68
N GLN A 50 -1.94 -7.05 -18.22
CA GLN A 50 -2.53 -8.23 -18.85
C GLN A 50 -4.07 -8.22 -18.82
N ARG A 51 -4.70 -7.53 -17.86
CA ARG A 51 -6.15 -7.42 -17.76
C ARG A 51 -6.75 -6.36 -18.70
N LEU A 52 -5.91 -5.47 -19.22
CA LEU A 52 -6.33 -4.43 -20.15
C LEU A 52 -6.41 -4.98 -21.58
N PRO A 53 -7.32 -4.45 -22.42
CA PRO A 53 -7.31 -4.71 -23.85
C PRO A 53 -5.98 -4.22 -24.48
N GLU A 54 -5.53 -4.88 -25.55
CA GLU A 54 -4.22 -4.62 -26.15
C GLU A 54 -4.01 -3.16 -26.57
N SER A 55 -5.08 -2.51 -27.01
CA SER A 55 -5.10 -1.09 -27.38
C SER A 55 -4.77 -0.14 -26.22
N GLU A 56 -5.10 -0.50 -24.98
CA GLU A 56 -4.89 0.34 -23.79
C GLU A 56 -3.57 0.05 -23.07
N ARG A 57 -2.96 -1.12 -23.33
CA ARG A 57 -1.73 -1.57 -22.67
C ARG A 57 -0.55 -0.65 -22.92
N ALA A 58 -0.35 -0.23 -24.17
CA ALA A 58 0.78 0.61 -24.56
C ALA A 58 0.72 1.98 -23.86
N GLY A 59 -0.45 2.62 -23.88
CA GLY A 59 -0.66 3.91 -23.21
C GLY A 59 -0.49 3.83 -21.69
N MET A 60 -0.98 2.75 -21.06
CA MET A 60 -0.82 2.56 -19.61
C MET A 60 0.63 2.25 -19.21
N LYS A 61 1.39 1.52 -20.04
CA LYS A 61 2.84 1.31 -19.83
C LYS A 61 3.60 2.63 -19.90
N GLU A 62 3.34 3.41 -20.94
CA GLU A 62 3.99 4.70 -21.15
C GLU A 62 3.68 5.68 -20.01
N LEU A 63 2.42 5.71 -19.54
CA LEU A 63 2.01 6.48 -18.36
C LEU A 63 2.75 6.04 -17.10
N ALA A 64 2.92 4.73 -16.88
CA ALA A 64 3.61 4.22 -15.70
C ALA A 64 5.09 4.65 -15.63
N GLU A 65 5.75 4.76 -16.79
CA GLU A 65 7.15 5.18 -16.90
C GLU A 65 7.31 6.70 -16.81
N LYS A 66 6.43 7.48 -17.48
CA LYS A 66 6.55 8.93 -17.58
C LYS A 66 6.00 9.68 -16.37
N ASP A 67 4.81 9.30 -15.90
CA ASP A 67 4.13 9.95 -14.79
C ASP A 67 3.42 8.93 -13.89
N PRO A 68 4.12 8.44 -12.84
CA PRO A 68 3.56 7.48 -11.90
C PRO A 68 2.30 7.98 -11.18
N ARG A 69 2.09 9.30 -11.03
CA ARG A 69 0.89 9.85 -10.40
C ARG A 69 -0.29 9.79 -11.35
N ALA A 70 -0.10 10.24 -12.60
CA ALA A 70 -1.14 10.14 -13.62
C ALA A 70 -1.53 8.68 -13.90
N PHE A 71 -0.54 7.77 -13.93
CA PHE A 71 -0.80 6.33 -14.02
C PHE A 71 -1.73 5.83 -12.91
N ARG A 72 -1.46 6.17 -11.64
CA ARG A 72 -2.33 5.77 -10.52
C ARG A 72 -3.76 6.27 -10.69
N LEU A 73 -3.94 7.52 -11.10
CA LEU A 73 -5.27 8.08 -11.36
C LEU A 73 -5.98 7.37 -12.51
N ALA A 74 -5.25 7.03 -13.58
CA ALA A 74 -5.79 6.28 -14.71
C ALA A 74 -6.24 4.87 -14.30
N VAL A 75 -5.45 4.17 -13.47
CA VAL A 75 -5.82 2.87 -12.90
C VAL A 75 -7.10 2.97 -12.06
N VAL A 76 -7.22 3.99 -11.20
CA VAL A 76 -8.43 4.20 -10.38
C VAL A 76 -9.65 4.42 -11.26
N ARG A 77 -9.55 5.29 -12.27
CA ARG A 77 -10.63 5.56 -13.22
C ARG A 77 -11.06 4.31 -13.98
N TYR A 78 -10.10 3.52 -14.45
CA TYR A 78 -10.38 2.25 -15.11
C TYR A 78 -11.24 1.33 -14.22
N PHE A 79 -10.85 1.12 -12.96
CA PHE A 79 -11.64 0.29 -12.05
C PHE A 79 -12.99 0.89 -11.66
N GLU A 80 -13.12 2.23 -11.64
CA GLU A 80 -14.42 2.89 -11.47
C GLU A 80 -15.33 2.66 -12.67
N GLU A 81 -14.82 2.78 -13.89
CA GLU A 81 -15.58 2.52 -15.11
C GLU A 81 -16.00 1.06 -15.22
N GLN A 82 -15.12 0.11 -14.89
CA GLN A 82 -15.48 -1.30 -14.85
C GLN A 82 -16.60 -1.58 -13.84
N ARG A 83 -16.53 -1.01 -12.63
CA ARG A 83 -17.60 -1.14 -11.62
C ARG A 83 -18.91 -0.53 -12.08
N LYS A 84 -18.87 0.61 -12.78
CA LYS A 84 -20.07 1.23 -13.36
C LYS A 84 -20.71 0.32 -14.41
N LYS A 85 -19.92 -0.23 -15.33
CA LYS A 85 -20.39 -1.20 -16.35
C LYS A 85 -21.02 -2.44 -15.70
N GLU A 86 -20.35 -3.03 -14.72
CA GLU A 86 -20.89 -4.18 -13.97
C GLU A 86 -22.23 -3.85 -13.30
N MET A 87 -22.36 -2.66 -12.71
CA MET A 87 -23.60 -2.23 -12.08
C MET A 87 -24.70 -1.96 -13.10
N GLU A 88 -24.39 -1.31 -14.23
CA GLU A 88 -25.33 -1.08 -15.32
C GLU A 88 -25.88 -2.39 -15.88
N GLU A 89 -25.04 -3.41 -16.02
CA GLU A 89 -25.44 -4.74 -16.43
C GLU A 89 -26.41 -5.40 -15.43
N ILE A 90 -26.15 -5.29 -14.12
CA ILE A 90 -27.05 -5.80 -13.09
C ILE A 90 -28.38 -5.04 -13.11
N LEU A 91 -28.33 -3.72 -13.29
CA LEU A 91 -29.54 -2.89 -13.41
C LEU A 91 -30.34 -3.22 -14.67
N ALA A 92 -29.69 -3.55 -15.78
CA ALA A 92 -30.35 -4.02 -17.00
C ALA A 92 -31.06 -5.36 -16.74
N LEU A 93 -30.42 -6.31 -16.06
CA LEU A 93 -31.06 -7.56 -15.64
C LEU A 93 -32.22 -7.34 -14.67
N ARG A 94 -32.11 -6.35 -13.78
CA ARG A 94 -33.22 -5.96 -12.90
C ARG A 94 -34.41 -5.43 -13.71
N LYS A 95 -34.17 -4.59 -14.72
CA LYS A 95 -35.23 -4.09 -15.60
C LYS A 95 -35.90 -5.23 -16.35
N SER A 96 -35.12 -6.14 -16.95
CA SER A 96 -35.68 -7.30 -17.65
C SER A 96 -36.47 -8.22 -16.72
N TYR A 97 -36.05 -8.38 -15.46
CA TYR A 97 -36.82 -9.14 -14.46
C TYR A 97 -38.20 -8.52 -14.16
N LEU A 98 -38.29 -7.20 -14.10
CA LEU A 98 -39.53 -6.49 -13.81
C LEU A 98 -40.53 -6.58 -14.98
N GLU A 99 -40.02 -6.55 -16.21
CA GLU A 99 -40.82 -6.60 -17.46
C GLU A 99 -41.15 -8.04 -17.91
N ALA A 100 -40.43 -9.05 -17.40
CA ALA A 100 -40.59 -10.43 -17.84
C ALA A 100 -41.89 -11.10 -17.34
N PRO A 101 -42.46 -12.04 -18.12
CA PRO A 101 -43.54 -12.92 -17.67
C PRO A 101 -43.05 -13.87 -16.56
N PRO A 102 -43.94 -14.39 -15.70
CA PRO A 102 -43.57 -15.20 -14.52
C PRO A 102 -42.69 -16.41 -14.85
N GLU A 103 -42.86 -17.01 -16.02
CA GLU A 103 -42.06 -18.16 -16.49
C GLU A 103 -40.57 -17.83 -16.72
N LYS A 104 -40.25 -16.58 -17.09
CA LYS A 104 -38.86 -16.15 -17.36
C LYS A 104 -38.20 -15.49 -16.16
N LYS A 105 -38.95 -15.18 -15.10
CA LYS A 105 -38.44 -14.49 -13.90
C LYS A 105 -37.41 -15.31 -13.14
N GLU A 106 -37.57 -16.62 -13.06
CA GLU A 106 -36.60 -17.48 -12.37
C GLU A 106 -35.27 -17.56 -13.12
N ALA A 107 -35.29 -17.70 -14.45
CA ALA A 107 -34.06 -17.66 -15.25
C ALA A 107 -33.30 -16.33 -15.10
N ILE A 108 -34.01 -15.20 -15.04
CA ILE A 108 -33.40 -13.88 -14.85
C ILE A 108 -32.86 -13.72 -13.41
N LYS A 109 -33.55 -14.25 -12.39
CA LYS A 109 -33.03 -14.29 -11.01
C LYS A 109 -31.73 -15.05 -10.92
N GLU A 110 -31.64 -16.21 -11.57
CA GLU A 110 -30.41 -17.00 -11.61
C GLU A 110 -29.28 -16.23 -12.30
N ALA A 111 -29.57 -15.53 -13.39
CA ALA A 111 -28.59 -14.67 -14.06
C ALA A 111 -28.09 -13.52 -13.16
N ILE A 112 -28.99 -12.87 -12.40
CA ILE A 112 -28.62 -11.83 -11.43
C ILE A 112 -27.75 -12.43 -10.33
N ARG A 113 -28.15 -13.58 -9.78
CA ARG A 113 -27.43 -14.29 -8.72
C ARG A 113 -26.02 -14.66 -9.18
N ALA A 114 -25.87 -15.25 -10.36
CA ALA A 114 -24.58 -15.62 -10.92
C ALA A 114 -23.64 -14.41 -11.08
N LYS A 115 -24.16 -13.25 -11.52
CA LYS A 115 -23.35 -12.02 -11.61
C LYS A 115 -22.92 -11.50 -10.24
N LEU A 116 -23.82 -11.52 -9.25
CA LEU A 116 -23.50 -11.10 -7.88
C LEU A 116 -22.48 -12.03 -7.22
N GLU A 117 -22.63 -13.35 -7.38
CA GLU A 117 -21.70 -14.35 -6.85
C GLU A 117 -20.32 -14.21 -7.50
N ALA A 118 -20.25 -14.00 -8.82
CA ALA A 118 -18.99 -13.75 -9.52
C ALA A 118 -18.29 -12.47 -9.02
N GLY A 119 -19.05 -11.39 -8.82
CA GLY A 119 -18.52 -10.14 -8.26
C GLY A 119 -17.98 -10.33 -6.83
N PHE A 120 -18.72 -11.06 -5.99
CA PHE A 120 -18.30 -11.38 -4.63
C PHE A 120 -17.02 -12.22 -4.59
N GLN A 121 -16.93 -13.29 -5.40
CA GLN A 121 -15.73 -14.13 -5.48
C GLN A 121 -14.50 -13.33 -5.90
N ARG A 122 -14.60 -12.51 -6.95
CA ARG A 122 -13.49 -11.63 -7.39
C ARG A 122 -13.01 -10.71 -6.26
N HIS A 123 -13.93 -10.13 -5.51
CA HIS A 123 -13.61 -9.25 -4.38
C HIS A 123 -12.95 -10.03 -3.23
N SER A 124 -13.49 -11.20 -2.89
CA SER A 124 -12.93 -12.09 -1.86
C SER A 124 -11.49 -12.47 -2.20
N GLU A 125 -11.24 -12.98 -3.41
CA GLU A 125 -9.90 -13.36 -3.85
C GLU A 125 -8.92 -12.18 -3.85
N ALA A 126 -9.37 -10.99 -4.27
CA ALA A 126 -8.55 -9.79 -4.22
C ALA A 126 -8.19 -9.41 -2.78
N THR A 127 -9.13 -9.60 -1.84
CA THR A 127 -8.93 -9.36 -0.41
C THR A 127 -7.95 -10.37 0.17
N ASP A 128 -8.11 -11.66 -0.11
CA ASP A 128 -7.21 -12.73 0.35
C ASP A 128 -5.78 -12.54 -0.14
N ARG A 129 -5.59 -12.09 -1.38
CA ARG A 129 -4.26 -11.74 -1.91
C ARG A 129 -3.65 -10.55 -1.20
N ARG A 130 -4.45 -9.53 -0.84
CA ARG A 130 -3.95 -8.38 -0.06
C ARG A 130 -3.52 -8.82 1.34
N ILE A 131 -4.32 -9.66 1.99
CA ILE A 131 -4.00 -10.22 3.31
C ILE A 131 -2.66 -10.95 3.26
N ARG A 132 -2.48 -11.90 2.34
CA ARG A 132 -1.21 -12.62 2.17
C ARG A 132 -0.01 -11.71 1.94
N ASN A 133 -0.14 -10.72 1.06
CA ASN A 133 0.92 -9.75 0.84
C ASN A 133 1.27 -8.94 2.10
N MET A 134 0.27 -8.60 2.93
CA MET A 134 0.52 -7.89 4.20
C MET A 134 1.19 -8.81 5.22
N GLU A 135 0.82 -10.09 5.29
CA GLU A 135 1.47 -11.07 6.14
C GLU A 135 2.95 -11.24 5.78
N GLU A 136 3.28 -11.32 4.50
CA GLU A 136 4.66 -11.37 4.00
C GLU A 136 5.46 -10.11 4.39
N GLN A 137 4.86 -8.92 4.22
CA GLN A 137 5.49 -7.66 4.62
C GLN A 137 5.75 -7.59 6.13
N LEU A 138 4.80 -8.06 6.94
CA LEU A 138 4.96 -8.12 8.39
C LEU A 138 6.09 -9.07 8.79
N ALA A 139 6.21 -10.22 8.14
CA ALA A 139 7.32 -11.16 8.37
C ALA A 139 8.67 -10.53 8.02
N GLU A 140 8.74 -9.77 6.92
CA GLU A 140 9.96 -9.06 6.54
C GLU A 140 10.34 -7.97 7.56
N PHE A 141 9.36 -7.18 8.03
CA PHE A 141 9.60 -6.18 9.08
C PHE A 141 10.09 -6.82 10.37
N GLN A 142 9.53 -7.96 10.76
CA GLN A 142 9.98 -8.70 11.94
C GLN A 142 11.45 -9.13 11.80
N LYS A 143 11.83 -9.71 10.66
CA LYS A 143 13.22 -10.09 10.37
C LYS A 143 14.18 -8.88 10.42
N ASN A 144 13.76 -7.75 9.86
CA ASN A 144 14.54 -6.52 9.87
C ASN A 144 14.75 -5.97 11.29
N LEU A 145 13.71 -6.05 12.13
CA LEU A 145 13.77 -5.67 13.53
C LEU A 145 14.74 -6.55 14.32
N ASP A 146 14.72 -7.87 14.10
CA ASP A 146 15.63 -8.80 14.77
C ASP A 146 17.09 -8.56 14.34
N ASN A 147 17.33 -8.27 13.06
CA ASN A 147 18.65 -7.88 12.57
C ASN A 147 19.13 -6.55 13.18
N ALA A 148 18.24 -5.58 13.35
CA ALA A 148 18.57 -4.30 13.98
C ALA A 148 18.96 -4.50 15.46
N LYS A 149 18.23 -5.35 16.19
CA LYS A 149 18.58 -5.72 17.57
C LYS A 149 19.97 -6.37 17.66
N LYS A 150 20.27 -7.35 16.80
CA LYS A 150 21.59 -7.99 16.74
C LYS A 150 22.72 -6.98 16.50
N ARG A 151 22.56 -6.10 15.51
CA ARG A 151 23.54 -5.03 15.24
C ARG A 151 23.71 -4.08 16.44
N GLN A 152 22.63 -3.81 17.17
CA GLN A 152 22.71 -2.97 18.38
C GLN A 152 23.49 -3.68 19.49
N GLU A 153 23.30 -4.98 19.69
CA GLU A 153 24.06 -5.77 20.65
C GLU A 153 25.55 -5.84 20.29
N GLU A 154 25.88 -6.06 19.02
CA GLU A 154 27.26 -6.01 18.52
C GLU A 154 27.90 -4.65 18.76
N ARG A 155 27.18 -3.55 18.49
CA ARG A 155 27.65 -2.19 18.80
C ARG A 155 27.88 -1.97 20.30
N LYS A 156 27.03 -2.54 21.16
CA LYS A 156 27.20 -2.46 22.62
C LYS A 156 28.45 -3.20 23.07
N LYS A 157 28.71 -4.41 22.54
CA LYS A 157 29.91 -5.19 22.84
C LYS A 157 31.19 -4.50 22.37
N ASN A 158 31.14 -3.91 21.18
CA ASN A 158 32.29 -3.22 20.58
C ASN A 158 32.46 -1.78 21.08
N LYS A 159 31.59 -1.30 21.99
CA LYS A 159 31.60 0.07 22.49
C LYS A 159 32.91 0.40 23.18
N GLU A 160 33.39 -0.46 24.07
CA GLU A 160 34.60 -0.21 24.85
C GLU A 160 35.84 -0.17 23.94
N ALA A 161 36.01 -1.15 23.05
CA ALA A 161 37.10 -1.15 22.07
C ALA A 161 37.06 0.08 21.13
N PHE A 162 35.87 0.53 20.74
CA PHE A 162 35.72 1.77 19.98
C PHE A 162 36.14 3.00 20.79
N LEU A 163 35.72 3.08 22.06
CA LEU A 163 36.10 4.17 22.95
C LEU A 163 37.61 4.18 23.23
N GLU A 164 38.22 3.03 23.48
CA GLU A 164 39.67 2.91 23.68
C GLU A 164 40.45 3.37 22.44
N LYS A 165 40.03 2.92 21.25
CA LYS A 165 40.64 3.36 20.00
C LYS A 165 40.49 4.87 19.80
N ALA A 166 39.28 5.40 20.00
CA ALA A 166 39.02 6.83 19.88
C ALA A 166 39.82 7.65 20.90
N LEU A 167 39.98 7.16 22.13
CA LEU A 167 40.82 7.78 23.14
C LEU A 167 42.28 7.79 22.69
N SER A 168 42.83 6.65 22.22
CA SER A 168 44.21 6.60 21.73
C SER A 168 44.44 7.58 20.57
N ASP A 169 43.51 7.63 19.61
CA ASP A 169 43.63 8.52 18.45
C ASP A 169 43.55 10.01 18.84
N ILE A 170 42.89 10.35 19.96
CA ILE A 170 42.80 11.73 20.48
C ILE A 170 44.00 12.09 21.36
N THR A 171 44.52 11.15 22.14
CA THR A 171 45.62 11.41 23.08
C THR A 171 47.01 11.30 22.44
N ASP A 172 47.14 10.66 21.27
CA ASP A 172 48.39 10.57 20.53
C ASP A 172 48.77 11.93 19.91
N PRO A 173 49.83 12.61 20.37
CA PRO A 173 50.19 13.96 19.92
C PRO A 173 50.68 14.01 18.46
N GLU A 174 51.03 12.86 17.88
CA GLU A 174 51.50 12.73 16.49
C GLU A 174 50.39 12.39 15.49
N LYS A 175 49.19 12.00 15.97
CA LYS A 175 48.03 11.73 15.11
C LYS A 175 47.11 12.93 15.06
N ASP A 176 46.56 13.19 13.87
CA ASP A 176 45.46 14.13 13.73
C ASP A 176 44.18 13.45 14.25
N PRO A 177 43.54 13.96 15.33
CA PRO A 177 42.37 13.33 15.94
C PRO A 177 41.15 13.27 15.01
N PHE A 178 41.17 14.03 13.91
CA PHE A 178 40.10 14.08 12.92
C PHE A 178 40.65 13.89 11.51
N PRO A 179 41.07 12.67 11.13
CA PRO A 179 41.42 12.40 9.74
C PRO A 179 40.21 12.71 8.85
N PRO A 180 40.42 13.29 7.65
CA PRO A 180 39.34 13.57 6.73
C PRO A 180 38.59 12.27 6.41
N ALA A 181 37.25 12.33 6.40
CA ALA A 181 36.43 11.16 6.13
C ALA A 181 36.85 10.51 4.81
N GLU A 182 37.24 9.24 4.88
CA GLU A 182 37.49 8.41 3.71
C GLU A 182 36.18 7.76 3.27
N ASP A 183 35.97 7.68 1.96
CA ASP A 183 34.86 6.92 1.42
C ASP A 183 35.09 5.41 1.58
N ARG A 184 34.09 4.63 1.21
CA ARG A 184 34.11 3.17 1.35
C ARG A 184 35.21 2.50 0.51
N ASP A 185 35.78 3.22 -0.46
CA ASP A 185 36.85 2.80 -1.35
C ASP A 185 38.24 3.31 -0.89
N GLY A 186 38.32 3.96 0.28
CA GLY A 186 39.57 4.51 0.81
C GLY A 186 40.04 5.81 0.13
N ARG A 187 39.19 6.44 -0.68
CA ARG A 187 39.48 7.76 -1.27
C ARG A 187 39.07 8.83 -0.28
N ARG A 188 39.97 9.79 -0.06
CA ARG A 188 39.67 10.97 0.75
C ARG A 188 38.62 11.82 0.06
N TYR A 189 37.58 12.21 0.79
CA TYR A 189 36.60 13.16 0.27
C TYR A 189 37.32 14.46 -0.16
N PRO A 190 37.19 14.92 -1.42
CA PRO A 190 37.87 16.12 -1.90
C PRO A 190 37.29 17.45 -1.35
N GLY A 191 36.61 17.42 -0.20
CA GLY A 191 35.66 18.47 0.21
C GLY A 191 35.86 19.13 1.57
N PHE A 192 36.68 18.62 2.49
CA PHE A 192 36.96 19.36 3.74
C PHE A 192 38.06 20.40 3.48
N ARG A 193 37.69 21.49 2.81
CA ARG A 193 38.49 22.71 2.81
C ARG A 193 38.74 23.10 4.27
N LYS A 194 40.00 23.32 4.63
CA LYS A 194 40.38 24.11 5.82
C LYS A 194 39.45 25.31 5.87
N GLY A 195 38.68 25.45 6.96
CA GLY A 195 38.01 26.71 7.24
C GLY A 195 39.04 27.86 7.17
N PRO A 196 38.63 29.08 6.82
CA PRO A 196 39.55 30.21 6.79
C PRO A 196 40.25 30.29 8.15
N GLY A 197 41.58 30.22 8.14
CA GLY A 197 42.37 30.38 9.36
C GLY A 197 42.02 31.70 10.05
N PRO A 198 42.26 31.82 11.37
CA PRO A 198 41.96 33.05 12.10
C PRO A 198 42.62 34.23 11.37
N GLY A 199 41.79 35.14 10.86
CA GLY A 199 42.25 36.35 10.20
C GLY A 199 43.17 37.15 11.14
N PRO A 200 44.10 37.94 10.59
CA PRO A 200 45.04 38.71 11.40
C PRO A 200 44.24 39.60 12.37
N ALA A 201 44.61 39.52 13.65
CA ALA A 201 44.06 40.39 14.68
C ALA A 201 44.24 41.85 14.26
N CYS A 202 43.11 42.56 14.12
CA CYS A 202 43.12 44.01 13.92
C CYS A 202 43.88 44.63 15.11
N LYS A 203 44.96 45.35 14.79
CA LYS A 203 45.66 46.23 15.72
C LYS A 203 44.90 47.52 15.93
#